data_AF-A0AB38MCB6-F1
#
_entry.id   AF-A0AB38MCB6-F1
#
_cell.length_a   1.000
_cell.length_b   1.000
_cell.length_c   1.000
_cell.angle_alpha   90.00
_cell.angle_beta   90.00
_cell.angle_gamma   90.00
#
_symmetry.space_group_name_H-M   'P 1'
#
loop_
_entity.id
_entity.type
_entity.pdbx_description
1 polymer ?
#
loop_
_entity_poly.entity_id
_entity_poly.type
_entity_poly.pdbx_seq_one_letter_code
_entity_poly.pdbx_strand_id
1 'polypeptide(L)'
;MPPPWKIVGVLLNLNCDEVTELKSCIRHELRFRTVTVSTFDVYYPTTGQKSELLCKKGQAQLGWHLSPSKTTSLIRSSTVFAVALEFPHLFKEPTTLEDFRREWTPNTFGCYPIVPFQFRRDILARMVEICGEEMKKDKSLRAGATDPKPYKKKPAPSPESTSTPAANKRARVEASSTNTGSSLKREHISLE
;
A
#
# COMPACT_ATOMS: atom_id res chain seq x y z
N MET A 1 -2.16 20.50 19.97
CA MET A 1 -2.25 19.06 19.61
C MET A 1 -1.49 18.86 18.30
N PRO A 2 -0.56 17.89 18.18
CA PRO A 2 0.02 17.58 16.88
C PRO A 2 -1.11 17.15 15.95
N PRO A 3 -1.16 17.62 14.71
CA PRO A 3 -2.21 17.17 13.80
C PRO A 3 -2.11 15.63 13.54
N PRO A 4 -3.12 15.00 12.91
CA PRO A 4 -3.28 13.54 12.91
C PRO A 4 -2.19 12.72 12.17
N TRP A 5 -1.75 13.17 11.00
CA TRP A 5 -0.63 12.60 10.23
C TRP A 5 0.76 12.50 10.92
N LYS A 6 1.10 13.32 11.93
CA LYS A 6 2.34 13.24 12.72
C LYS A 6 2.26 12.08 13.70
N ILE A 7 1.08 11.82 14.25
CA ILE A 7 0.84 10.66 15.12
C ILE A 7 1.00 9.37 14.31
N VAL A 8 0.44 9.32 13.10
CA VAL A 8 0.65 8.20 12.17
C VAL A 8 2.14 8.00 11.87
N GLY A 9 2.86 9.08 11.57
CA GLY A 9 4.31 9.03 11.34
C GLY A 9 5.07 8.42 12.51
N VAL A 10 4.78 8.86 13.74
CA VAL A 10 5.38 8.28 14.94
C VAL A 10 5.03 6.80 15.11
N LEU A 11 3.76 6.42 14.96
CA LEU A 11 3.30 5.04 15.18
C LEU A 11 3.82 4.07 14.10
N LEU A 12 3.98 4.51 12.86
CA LEU A 12 4.49 3.67 11.78
C LEU A 12 5.99 3.86 11.54
N ASN A 13 6.66 4.67 12.35
CA ASN A 13 8.06 5.07 12.18
C ASN A 13 8.34 5.62 10.76
N LEU A 14 7.49 6.52 10.31
CA LEU A 14 7.56 7.21 9.02
C LEU A 14 7.84 8.69 9.19
N ASN A 15 8.63 9.25 8.28
CA ASN A 15 8.78 10.70 8.14
C ASN A 15 7.56 11.33 7.42
N CYS A 16 7.51 12.67 7.34
CA CYS A 16 6.38 13.37 6.74
C CYS A 16 6.16 13.06 5.25
N ASP A 17 7.24 12.82 4.49
CA ASP A 17 7.17 12.51 3.07
C ASP A 17 6.63 11.09 2.86
N GLU A 18 7.08 10.13 3.67
CA GLU A 18 6.60 8.75 3.65
C GLU A 18 5.11 8.64 4.04
N VAL A 19 4.67 9.41 5.03
CA VAL A 19 3.22 9.49 5.36
C VAL A 19 2.43 10.05 4.19
N THR A 20 3.00 11.04 3.49
CA THR A 20 2.37 11.65 2.33
C THR A 20 2.28 10.68 1.15
N GLU A 21 3.33 9.90 0.91
CA GLU A 21 3.36 8.81 -0.08
C GLU A 21 2.32 7.73 0.24
N LEU A 22 2.24 7.29 1.50
CA LEU A 22 1.23 6.33 1.95
C LEU A 22 -0.19 6.85 1.70
N LYS A 23 -0.48 8.11 2.05
CA LYS A 23 -1.78 8.74 1.75
C LYS A 23 -2.04 8.81 0.24
N SER A 24 -1.02 9.06 -0.56
CA SER A 24 -1.12 9.09 -2.02
C SER A 24 -1.50 7.72 -2.60
N CYS A 25 -0.84 6.65 -2.15
CA CYS A 25 -1.18 5.29 -2.54
C CYS A 25 -2.63 4.93 -2.14
N ILE A 26 -3.03 5.27 -0.91
CA ILE A 26 -4.42 5.08 -0.45
C ILE A 26 -5.42 5.80 -1.38
N ARG A 27 -5.19 7.07 -1.71
CA ARG A 27 -6.07 7.82 -2.61
C ARG A 27 -6.11 7.22 -4.01
N HIS A 28 -4.97 6.75 -4.53
CA HIS A 28 -4.92 6.03 -5.80
C HIS A 28 -5.88 4.84 -5.80
N GLU A 29 -5.75 3.94 -4.82
CA GLU A 29 -6.61 2.77 -4.71
C GLU A 29 -8.10 3.14 -4.56
N LEU A 30 -8.41 4.19 -3.80
CA LEU A 30 -9.77 4.69 -3.61
C LEU A 30 -10.41 5.24 -4.91
N ARG A 31 -9.62 5.78 -5.84
CA ARG A 31 -10.11 6.32 -7.13
C ARG A 31 -10.45 5.21 -8.13
N PHE A 32 -9.67 4.14 -8.16
CA PHE A 32 -9.78 3.13 -9.21
C PHE A 32 -10.62 1.94 -8.81
N ARG A 33 -10.59 1.52 -7.54
CA ARG A 33 -11.36 0.36 -7.10
C ARG A 33 -12.84 0.71 -7.01
N THR A 34 -13.60 0.13 -7.94
CA THR A 34 -15.04 -0.01 -7.79
C THR A 34 -15.31 -1.01 -6.68
N VAL A 35 -16.14 -0.63 -5.72
CA VAL A 35 -16.42 -1.49 -4.57
C VAL A 35 -17.83 -2.05 -4.58
N THR A 36 -18.78 -1.35 -5.19
CA THR A 36 -20.15 -1.83 -5.41
C THR A 36 -20.84 -1.00 -6.49
N VAL A 37 -22.05 -1.37 -6.88
CA VAL A 37 -22.95 -0.55 -7.69
C VAL A 37 -23.92 0.18 -6.76
N SER A 38 -24.11 1.47 -6.99
CA SER A 38 -24.96 2.32 -6.15
C SER A 38 -26.44 1.91 -6.26
N THR A 39 -27.07 1.52 -5.16
CA THR A 39 -28.52 1.23 -5.14
C THR A 39 -29.38 2.48 -4.93
N PHE A 40 -28.77 3.58 -4.48
CA PHE A 40 -29.36 4.90 -4.26
C PHE A 40 -28.42 6.02 -4.75
N ASP A 41 -28.88 7.26 -4.81
CA ASP A 41 -28.03 8.41 -5.10
C ASP A 41 -27.18 8.79 -3.87
N VAL A 42 -25.87 8.93 -4.05
CA VAL A 42 -24.93 9.35 -2.99
C VAL A 42 -24.66 10.84 -3.13
N TYR A 43 -24.84 11.59 -2.05
CA TYR A 43 -24.62 13.04 -2.00
C TYR A 43 -23.49 13.40 -1.04
N TYR A 44 -22.97 14.62 -1.17
CA TYR A 44 -22.10 15.24 -0.18
C TYR A 44 -22.72 15.25 1.22
N PRO A 45 -21.91 15.20 2.30
CA PRO A 45 -22.41 15.48 3.65
C PRO A 45 -23.01 16.89 3.73
N THR A 46 -24.11 16.99 4.48
CA THR A 46 -25.11 18.08 4.52
C THR A 46 -24.63 19.43 5.05
N THR A 47 -23.33 19.65 5.23
CA THR A 47 -22.77 20.87 5.86
C THR A 47 -22.74 22.08 4.90
N GLY A 48 -23.41 22.03 3.75
CA GLY A 48 -23.48 23.13 2.78
C GLY A 48 -24.88 23.30 2.18
N GLN A 49 -25.17 24.50 1.69
CA GLN A 49 -26.50 24.92 1.18
C GLN A 49 -27.01 24.13 -0.06
N LYS A 50 -26.24 23.21 -0.65
CA LYS A 50 -26.68 22.33 -1.74
C LYS A 50 -26.03 20.95 -1.60
N SER A 51 -26.84 19.88 -1.58
CA SER A 51 -26.34 18.51 -1.67
C SER A 51 -25.88 18.22 -3.10
N GLU A 52 -24.58 18.30 -3.35
CA GLU A 52 -24.01 17.89 -4.63
C GLU A 52 -24.03 16.36 -4.75
N LEU A 53 -24.49 15.84 -5.91
CA LEU A 53 -24.53 14.42 -6.22
C LEU A 53 -23.11 13.91 -6.50
N LEU A 54 -22.67 12.93 -5.71
CA LEU A 54 -21.37 12.26 -5.86
C LEU A 54 -21.44 11.01 -6.74
N CYS A 55 -22.51 10.22 -6.61
CA CYS A 55 -22.69 8.99 -7.37
C CYS A 55 -24.18 8.74 -7.61
N LYS A 56 -24.56 8.58 -8.88
CA LYS A 56 -25.95 8.29 -9.24
C LYS A 56 -26.27 6.81 -9.00
N LYS A 57 -27.52 6.51 -8.67
CA LYS A 57 -28.05 5.15 -8.67
C LYS A 57 -27.71 4.43 -9.99
N GLY A 58 -27.25 3.18 -9.87
CA GLY A 58 -26.82 2.35 -10.99
C GLY A 58 -25.39 2.59 -11.48
N GLN A 59 -24.68 3.59 -10.94
CA GLN A 59 -23.27 3.82 -11.26
C GLN A 59 -22.34 3.03 -10.33
N ALA A 60 -21.11 2.81 -10.82
CA ALA A 60 -20.04 2.26 -10.02
C ALA A 60 -19.70 3.20 -8.84
N GLN A 61 -19.78 2.68 -7.62
CA GLN A 61 -19.30 3.36 -6.44
C GLN A 61 -17.80 3.12 -6.25
N LEU A 62 -17.05 4.20 -6.23
CA LEU A 62 -15.62 4.21 -5.90
C LEU A 62 -15.43 4.20 -4.38
N GLY A 63 -14.24 3.79 -3.93
CA GLY A 63 -13.95 3.65 -2.50
C GLY A 63 -14.14 4.91 -1.68
N TRP A 64 -13.92 6.09 -2.27
CA TRP A 64 -14.09 7.38 -1.59
C TRP A 64 -15.55 7.88 -1.54
N HIS A 65 -16.49 7.29 -2.30
CA HIS A 65 -17.91 7.70 -2.25
C HIS A 65 -18.58 7.33 -0.91
N LEU A 66 -18.15 6.23 -0.30
CA LEU A 66 -18.79 5.67 0.89
C LEU A 66 -18.50 6.51 2.15
N SER A 67 -19.45 6.65 3.07
CA SER A 67 -19.17 7.28 4.39
C SER A 67 -18.62 6.24 5.36
N PRO A 68 -17.73 6.60 6.30
CA PRO A 68 -17.24 5.70 7.34
C PRO A 68 -18.40 5.05 8.11
N SER A 69 -18.43 3.72 8.13
CA SER A 69 -19.35 2.90 8.91
C SER A 69 -18.79 1.48 8.97
N LYS A 70 -19.22 0.65 9.92
CA LYS A 70 -18.74 -0.73 10.04
C LYS A 70 -18.89 -1.51 8.72
N THR A 71 -20.00 -1.30 8.00
CA THR A 71 -20.27 -1.93 6.71
C THR A 71 -19.31 -1.43 5.62
N THR A 72 -19.02 -0.13 5.58
CA THR A 72 -18.13 0.43 4.55
C THR A 72 -16.66 0.16 4.84
N SER A 73 -16.27 -0.01 6.11
CA SER A 73 -14.92 -0.48 6.48
C SER A 73 -14.65 -1.88 5.91
N LEU A 74 -15.63 -2.79 5.96
CA LEU A 74 -15.53 -4.11 5.32
C LEU A 74 -15.37 -4.01 3.81
N ILE A 75 -16.17 -3.17 3.16
CA ILE A 75 -16.12 -2.94 1.72
C ILE A 75 -14.72 -2.43 1.29
N ARG A 76 -14.10 -1.55 2.11
CA ARG A 76 -12.75 -1.01 1.87
C ARG A 76 -11.59 -1.94 2.27
N SER A 77 -11.87 -3.13 2.78
CA SER A 77 -10.84 -4.12 3.11
C SER A 77 -9.94 -4.45 1.91
N SER A 78 -10.49 -4.42 0.70
CA SER A 78 -9.75 -4.57 -0.56
C SER A 78 -8.70 -3.48 -0.78
N THR A 79 -9.01 -2.22 -0.41
CA THR A 79 -8.06 -1.10 -0.44
C THR A 79 -6.98 -1.28 0.62
N VAL A 80 -7.35 -1.67 1.84
CA VAL A 80 -6.39 -1.95 2.91
C VAL A 80 -5.42 -3.06 2.49
N PHE A 81 -5.94 -4.12 1.86
CA PHE A 81 -5.12 -5.22 1.36
C PHE A 81 -4.15 -4.77 0.25
N ALA A 82 -4.65 -4.03 -0.75
CA ALA A 82 -3.82 -3.52 -1.84
C ALA A 82 -2.67 -2.64 -1.33
N VAL A 83 -2.97 -1.68 -0.45
CA VAL A 83 -1.94 -0.80 0.12
C VAL A 83 -0.97 -1.59 1.01
N ALA A 84 -1.43 -2.61 1.73
CA ALA A 84 -0.54 -3.45 2.53
C ALA A 84 0.51 -4.19 1.66
N LEU A 85 0.14 -4.59 0.44
CA LEU A 85 1.06 -5.23 -0.51
C LEU A 85 2.12 -4.26 -1.05
N GLU A 86 1.77 -2.98 -1.22
CA GLU A 86 2.71 -1.94 -1.66
C GLU A 86 3.71 -1.54 -0.55
N PHE A 87 3.33 -1.70 0.72
CA PHE A 87 4.16 -1.34 1.88
C PHE A 87 4.42 -2.55 2.80
N PRO A 88 5.10 -3.62 2.33
CA PRO A 88 5.28 -4.85 3.10
C PRO A 88 6.13 -4.63 4.37
N HIS A 89 7.16 -3.78 4.30
CA HIS A 89 7.91 -3.33 5.47
C HIS A 89 7.04 -2.74 6.60
N LEU A 90 5.86 -2.19 6.29
CA LEU A 90 4.93 -1.61 7.27
C LEU A 90 3.76 -2.52 7.61
N PHE A 91 3.36 -3.42 6.71
CA PHE A 91 2.12 -4.19 6.88
C PHE A 91 2.28 -5.69 6.60
N LYS A 92 3.51 -6.22 6.60
CA LYS A 92 3.72 -7.67 6.57
C LYS A 92 3.29 -8.29 7.89
N GLU A 93 2.46 -9.32 7.77
CA GLU A 93 2.01 -10.16 8.88
C GLU A 93 3.18 -11.00 9.43
N PRO A 94 3.34 -11.10 10.77
CA PRO A 94 4.28 -12.03 11.38
C PRO A 94 3.95 -13.48 10.99
N THR A 95 4.96 -14.23 10.58
CA THR A 95 4.77 -15.62 10.09
C THR A 95 5.00 -16.69 11.16
N THR A 96 5.53 -16.31 12.32
CA THR A 96 5.84 -17.22 13.42
C THR A 96 5.30 -16.69 14.75
N LEU A 97 5.09 -17.59 15.72
CA LEU A 97 4.65 -17.22 17.06
C LEU A 97 5.70 -16.34 17.77
N GLU A 98 6.96 -16.62 17.52
CA GLU A 98 8.11 -15.87 18.04
C GLU A 98 8.10 -14.43 17.52
N ASP A 99 7.80 -14.23 16.23
CA ASP A 99 7.67 -12.89 15.66
C ASP A 99 6.51 -12.12 16.29
N PHE A 100 5.34 -12.77 16.46
CA PHE A 100 4.21 -12.17 17.16
C PHE A 100 4.60 -11.77 18.59
N ARG A 101 5.19 -12.69 19.37
CA ARG A 101 5.62 -12.38 20.74
C ARG A 101 6.62 -11.23 20.78
N ARG A 102 7.57 -11.19 19.86
CA ARG A 102 8.57 -10.12 19.77
C ARG A 102 7.93 -8.76 19.52
N GLU A 103 6.94 -8.67 18.62
CA GLU A 103 6.21 -7.41 18.39
C GLU A 103 5.43 -6.96 19.63
N TRP A 104 4.86 -7.89 20.38
CA TRP A 104 4.08 -7.62 21.60
C TRP A 104 4.93 -7.51 22.87
N THR A 105 6.25 -7.64 22.78
CA THR A 105 7.15 -7.50 23.94
C THR A 105 7.73 -6.08 23.97
N PRO A 106 7.38 -5.26 24.96
CA PRO A 106 7.98 -3.93 25.10
C PRO A 106 9.49 -4.02 25.38
N ASN A 107 10.23 -3.00 24.95
CA ASN A 107 11.63 -2.84 25.31
C ASN A 107 11.79 -2.45 26.80
N THR A 108 13.03 -2.24 27.24
CA THR A 108 13.37 -1.88 28.62
C THR A 108 12.71 -0.59 29.12
N PHE A 109 12.19 0.25 28.22
CA PHE A 109 11.48 1.49 28.52
C PHE A 109 9.96 1.34 28.44
N GLY A 110 9.44 0.11 28.34
CA GLY A 110 8.00 -0.14 28.18
C GLY A 110 7.44 0.27 26.82
N CYS A 111 8.30 0.51 25.83
CA CYS A 111 7.90 0.93 24.48
C CYS A 111 7.97 -0.23 23.50
N TYR A 112 7.02 -0.34 22.57
CA TYR A 112 7.12 -1.33 21.51
C TYR A 112 8.22 -0.94 20.51
N PRO A 113 9.19 -1.83 20.21
CA PRO A 113 10.25 -1.54 19.25
C PRO A 113 9.72 -1.36 17.83
N ILE A 114 8.63 -2.05 17.52
CA ILE A 114 7.80 -1.86 16.34
C ILE A 114 6.35 -1.95 16.80
N VAL A 115 5.46 -1.11 16.24
CA VAL A 115 4.05 -1.22 16.56
C VAL A 115 3.52 -2.59 16.11
N PRO A 116 2.82 -3.34 16.98
CA PRO A 116 2.29 -4.65 16.62
C PRO A 116 1.44 -4.62 15.35
N PHE A 117 1.55 -5.69 14.55
CA PHE A 117 0.89 -5.83 13.25
C PHE A 117 -0.60 -5.48 13.27
N GLN A 118 -1.33 -5.93 14.29
CA GLN A 118 -2.76 -5.62 14.44
C GLN A 118 -3.01 -4.11 14.48
N PHE A 119 -2.21 -3.36 15.25
CA PHE A 119 -2.34 -1.91 15.32
C PHE A 119 -1.91 -1.24 14.02
N ARG A 120 -0.87 -1.74 13.34
CA ARG A 120 -0.46 -1.24 12.01
C ARG A 120 -1.61 -1.37 11.01
N ARG A 121 -2.31 -2.51 11.00
CA ARG A 121 -3.51 -2.71 10.18
C ARG A 121 -4.66 -1.79 10.53
N ASP A 122 -4.93 -1.60 11.82
CA ASP A 122 -6.00 -0.71 12.29
C ASP A 122 -5.70 0.77 11.98
N ILE A 123 -4.43 1.17 12.03
CA ILE A 123 -3.98 2.49 11.59
C ILE A 123 -4.24 2.65 10.10
N LEU A 124 -3.85 1.67 9.28
CA LEU A 124 -4.08 1.72 7.83
C LEU A 124 -5.58 1.81 7.50
N ALA A 125 -6.42 1.00 8.13
CA ALA A 125 -7.88 1.05 7.92
C ALA A 125 -8.45 2.46 8.22
N ARG A 126 -8.04 3.07 9.34
CA ARG A 126 -8.43 4.44 9.69
C ARG A 126 -7.90 5.47 8.70
N MET A 127 -6.67 5.32 8.21
CA MET A 127 -6.12 6.20 7.18
C MET A 127 -6.90 6.13 5.86
N VAL A 128 -7.37 4.94 5.48
CA VAL A 128 -8.23 4.76 4.30
C VAL A 128 -9.55 5.54 4.45
N GLU A 129 -10.17 5.48 5.63
CA GLU A 129 -11.39 6.26 5.92
C GLU A 129 -11.14 7.77 5.88
N ILE A 130 -10.05 8.22 6.50
CA ILE A 130 -9.65 9.63 6.51
C ILE A 130 -9.41 10.13 5.08
N CYS A 131 -8.68 9.38 4.26
CA CYS A 131 -8.41 9.77 2.87
C CYS A 131 -9.70 9.82 2.05
N GLY A 132 -10.63 8.88 2.25
CA GLY A 132 -11.94 8.92 1.60
C GLY A 132 -12.74 10.18 1.97
N GLU A 133 -12.74 10.56 3.24
CA GLU A 133 -13.41 11.79 3.70
C GLU A 133 -12.71 13.07 3.22
N GLU A 134 -11.38 13.09 3.17
CA GLU A 134 -10.61 14.19 2.57
C GLU A 134 -10.97 14.37 1.09
N MET A 135 -11.07 13.29 0.31
CA MET A 135 -11.46 13.32 -1.11
C MET A 135 -12.90 13.79 -1.33
N LYS A 136 -13.79 13.58 -0.35
CA LYS A 136 -15.12 14.20 -0.39
C LYS A 136 -15.01 15.70 -0.23
N LYS A 137 -14.28 16.18 0.78
CA LYS A 137 -14.16 17.61 1.09
C LYS A 137 -13.40 18.39 0.03
N ASP A 138 -12.31 17.82 -0.49
CA ASP A 138 -11.43 18.45 -1.46
C ASP A 138 -11.49 17.73 -2.82
N LYS A 139 -12.06 18.42 -3.81
CA LYS A 139 -12.21 17.89 -5.17
C LYS A 139 -10.87 17.69 -5.88
N SER A 140 -9.83 18.43 -5.50
CA SER A 140 -8.51 18.35 -6.14
C SER A 140 -7.92 16.94 -5.98
N LEU A 141 -8.12 16.33 -4.80
CA LEU A 141 -7.62 15.00 -4.45
C LEU A 141 -8.24 13.85 -5.28
N ARG A 142 -9.29 14.12 -6.06
CA ARG A 142 -9.95 13.13 -6.92
C ARG A 142 -9.24 12.93 -8.24
N ALA A 143 -8.43 13.90 -8.67
CA ALA A 143 -7.56 13.74 -9.82
C ALA A 143 -6.23 13.12 -9.37
N GLY A 144 -5.71 12.13 -10.10
CA GLY A 144 -4.38 11.57 -9.83
C GLY A 144 -3.24 12.58 -10.02
N ALA A 145 -3.50 13.67 -10.74
CA ALA A 145 -2.51 14.71 -11.04
C ALA A 145 -2.07 15.54 -9.82
N THR A 146 -2.85 15.54 -8.74
CA THR A 146 -2.54 16.29 -7.51
C THR A 146 -1.77 15.48 -6.47
N ASP A 147 -1.53 14.21 -6.74
CA ASP A 147 -0.72 13.37 -5.86
C ASP A 147 0.76 13.75 -6.01
N PRO A 148 1.50 13.87 -4.90
CA PRO A 148 2.93 14.09 -4.97
C PRO A 148 3.58 12.95 -5.75
N LYS A 149 4.55 13.29 -6.61
CA LYS A 149 5.30 12.29 -7.37
C LYS A 149 5.87 11.27 -6.38
N PRO A 150 5.74 9.95 -6.66
CA PRO A 150 6.26 8.93 -5.77
C PRO A 150 7.74 9.21 -5.49
N TYR A 151 8.08 9.29 -4.21
CA TYR A 151 9.47 9.39 -3.81
C TYR A 151 10.17 8.12 -4.29
N LYS A 152 11.17 8.24 -5.15
CA LYS A 152 12.01 7.09 -5.49
C LYS A 152 12.72 6.67 -4.22
N LYS A 153 12.24 5.61 -3.56
CA LYS A 153 12.96 4.98 -2.45
C LYS A 153 14.40 4.73 -2.88
N LYS A 154 15.37 5.34 -2.19
CA LYS A 154 16.70 4.76 -2.12
C LYS A 154 16.51 3.38 -1.50
N PRO A 155 16.97 2.29 -2.14
CA PRO A 155 17.03 0.99 -1.49
C PRO A 155 17.71 1.17 -0.13
N ALA A 156 17.21 0.48 0.90
CA ALA A 156 17.93 0.38 2.15
C ALA A 156 19.37 -0.08 1.83
N PRO A 157 20.42 0.53 2.40
CA PRO A 157 21.75 0.00 2.24
C PRO A 157 21.71 -1.46 2.72
N SER A 158 22.00 -2.39 1.80
CA SER A 158 22.25 -3.77 2.18
C SER A 158 23.28 -3.77 3.29
N PRO A 159 23.13 -4.60 4.34
CA PRO A 159 24.22 -4.81 5.27
C PRO A 159 25.41 -5.32 4.45
N GLU A 160 26.39 -4.44 4.25
CA GLU A 160 27.68 -4.82 3.71
C GLU A 160 28.19 -5.97 4.57
N SER A 161 28.38 -7.11 3.91
CA SER A 161 29.03 -8.26 4.50
C SER A 161 30.46 -7.83 4.81
N THR A 162 30.73 -7.50 6.07
CA THR A 162 32.10 -7.37 6.56
C THR A 162 32.81 -8.70 6.32
N SER A 163 33.54 -8.81 5.22
CA SER A 163 34.49 -9.87 4.98
C SER A 163 35.77 -9.26 4.43
N THR A 164 36.70 -8.99 5.34
CA THR A 164 38.12 -8.80 5.02
C THR A 164 38.73 -10.10 4.47
N PRO A 165 39.82 -10.00 3.69
CA PRO A 165 40.07 -10.87 2.54
C PRO A 165 40.88 -12.11 2.90
N ALA A 166 40.60 -13.22 2.21
CA ALA A 166 41.54 -14.32 2.06
C ALA A 166 41.65 -14.70 0.59
N ALA A 167 42.85 -14.51 0.06
CA ALA A 167 43.26 -14.87 -1.27
C ALA A 167 43.09 -16.38 -1.52
N ASN A 168 42.58 -16.75 -2.70
CA ASN A 168 43.29 -17.71 -3.52
C ASN A 168 42.88 -17.62 -5.00
N LYS A 169 43.91 -17.41 -5.82
CA LYS A 169 43.89 -17.44 -7.28
C LYS A 169 43.45 -18.82 -7.78
N ARG A 170 42.56 -18.86 -8.77
CA ARG A 170 42.80 -19.66 -9.98
C ARG A 170 42.03 -19.13 -11.18
N ALA A 171 42.69 -19.25 -12.32
CA ALA A 171 42.52 -18.44 -13.51
C ALA A 171 41.36 -18.88 -14.40
N ARG A 172 40.79 -17.87 -15.05
CA ARG A 172 40.01 -17.86 -16.29
C ARG A 172 40.57 -18.83 -17.34
N VAL A 173 39.71 -19.64 -17.94
CA VAL A 173 39.89 -20.15 -19.30
C VAL A 173 38.59 -19.97 -20.07
N GLU A 174 38.69 -19.27 -21.19
CA GLU A 174 37.64 -19.03 -22.17
C GLU A 174 37.55 -20.18 -23.19
N ALA A 175 36.31 -20.41 -23.64
CA ALA A 175 35.83 -20.73 -24.99
C ALA A 175 36.41 -21.92 -25.79
N SER A 176 35.49 -22.75 -26.32
CA SER A 176 35.21 -23.00 -27.76
C SER A 176 34.13 -24.10 -27.86
N SER A 177 32.90 -23.81 -28.28
CA SER A 177 32.40 -23.81 -29.66
C SER A 177 32.55 -25.14 -30.40
N THR A 178 31.47 -25.92 -30.47
CA THR A 178 31.17 -26.78 -31.64
C THR A 178 29.68 -26.81 -31.92
N ASN A 179 29.33 -26.33 -33.12
CA ASN A 179 28.05 -26.43 -33.80
C ASN A 179 27.68 -27.90 -34.07
N THR A 180 26.40 -28.22 -33.84
CA THR A 180 25.52 -29.08 -34.67
C THR A 180 24.10 -28.76 -34.17
N GLY A 181 23.15 -28.21 -34.91
CA GLY A 181 22.84 -28.43 -36.32
C GLY A 181 21.68 -29.42 -36.45
N SER A 182 20.46 -29.08 -36.03
CA SER A 182 19.24 -29.66 -36.59
C SER A 182 18.00 -28.86 -36.18
N SER A 183 17.40 -28.22 -37.17
CA SER A 183 16.10 -27.56 -37.18
C SER A 183 14.97 -28.60 -37.13
N LEU A 184 14.02 -28.48 -36.19
CA LEU A 184 12.69 -29.06 -36.36
C LEU A 184 11.58 -28.09 -35.90
N LYS A 185 10.92 -27.62 -36.95
CA LYS A 185 9.60 -27.00 -37.13
C LYS A 185 8.62 -27.02 -35.94
N ARG A 186 8.16 -25.80 -35.70
CA ARG A 186 6.86 -25.34 -35.19
C ARG A 186 5.68 -26.07 -35.87
N GLU A 187 4.77 -26.64 -35.09
CA GLU A 187 3.36 -26.78 -35.48
C GLU A 187 2.44 -26.28 -34.36
N HIS A 188 1.63 -25.28 -34.72
CA HIS A 188 0.45 -24.82 -34.02
C HIS A 188 -0.67 -25.85 -34.26
N ILE A 189 -1.42 -26.21 -33.22
CA ILE A 189 -2.78 -26.73 -33.39
C ILE A 189 -3.71 -25.90 -32.50
N SER A 190 -4.56 -25.12 -33.15
CA SER A 190 -5.78 -24.56 -32.59
C SER A 190 -6.97 -25.37 -33.09
N LEU A 191 -7.89 -25.64 -32.15
CA LEU A 191 -9.34 -25.83 -32.25
C LEU A 191 -9.92 -26.67 -33.41
N GLU A 192 -10.64 -27.72 -33.01
CA GLU A 192 -12.12 -27.66 -32.98
C GLU A 192 -12.62 -28.07 -31.58
#